data_AF-A0A149RSC6-F1
#
_entry.id   AF-A0A149RSC6-F1
#
_cell.length_a   1.000
_cell.length_b   1.000
_cell.length_c   1.000
_cell.angle_alpha   90.00
_cell.angle_beta   90.00
_cell.angle_gamma   90.00
#
_symmetry.space_group_name_H-M   'P 1'
#
loop_
_entity.id
_entity.type
_entity.pdbx_description
1 polymer ?
#
loop_
_entity_poly.entity_id
_entity_poly.type
_entity_poly.pdbx_seq_one_letter_code
_entity_poly.pdbx_strand_id
1 'polypeptide(L)' 'MKVENNEGAAYQKMMAGLRHAQEGAMELAIHRSDNRFRIISEQLKVSAERINMVAATAPTRLVRG' A
#
# COMPACT_ATOMS: atom_id res chain seq x y z
N MET A 1 -6.50 1.52 -29.80
CA MET A 1 -6.91 1.97 -28.45
C MET A 1 -6.15 1.10 -27.46
N LYS A 2 -5.10 1.63 -26.81
CA LYS A 2 -4.37 0.87 -25.78
C LYS A 2 -5.34 0.70 -24.61
N VAL A 3 -5.73 -0.53 -24.30
CA VAL A 3 -6.46 -0.82 -23.06
C VAL A 3 -5.47 -0.51 -21.94
N GLU A 4 -5.58 0.66 -21.32
CA GLU A 4 -4.87 0.95 -20.08
C GLU A 4 -5.19 -0.19 -19.11
N ASN A 5 -4.16 -0.83 -18.58
CA ASN A 5 -4.32 -1.94 -17.66
C ASN A 5 -4.86 -1.39 -16.33
N ASN A 6 -6.17 -1.14 -16.28
CA ASN A 6 -6.88 -0.47 -15.19
C ASN A 6 -6.65 -1.15 -13.84
N GLU A 7 -6.42 -2.47 -13.85
CA GLU A 7 -6.11 -3.25 -12.65
C GLU A 7 -4.71 -2.95 -12.11
N GLY A 8 -3.70 -2.86 -12.99
CA GLY A 8 -2.34 -2.48 -12.62
C GLY A 8 -2.27 -1.04 -12.10
N ALA A 9 -2.99 -0.11 -12.74
CA ALA A 9 -3.09 1.27 -12.28
C ALA A 9 -3.79 1.37 -10.91
N ALA A 10 -4.88 0.61 -10.70
CA ALA A 10 -5.57 0.55 -9.42
C ALA A 10 -4.69 -0.03 -8.32
N TYR A 11 -3.93 -1.09 -8.62
CA TYR A 11 -2.95 -1.68 -7.71
C TYR A 11 -1.86 -0.67 -7.31
N GLN A 12 -1.25 0.00 -8.28
CA GLN A 12 -0.23 1.01 -8.02
C GLN A 12 -0.77 2.16 -7.17
N LYS A 13 -1.99 2.63 -7.46
CA LYS A 13 -2.68 3.68 -6.67
C LYS A 13 -2.92 3.23 -5.23
N MET A 14 -3.37 1.99 -5.03
CA MET A 14 -3.57 1.41 -3.70
C MET A 14 -2.25 1.32 -2.92
N MET A 15 -1.18 0.82 -3.54
CA MET A 15 0.14 0.71 -2.90
C MET A 15 0.76 2.08 -2.60
N ALA A 16 0.53 3.08 -3.44
CA ALA A 16 0.93 4.46 -3.14
C ALA A 16 0.17 5.03 -1.94
N GLY A 17 -1.15 4.86 -1.88
CA GLY A 17 -1.97 5.30 -0.76
C GLY A 17 -1.55 4.68 0.58
N LEU A 18 -1.26 3.37 0.59
CA LEU A 18 -0.78 2.69 1.79
C LEU A 18 0.57 3.22 2.28
N ARG A 19 1.51 3.50 1.36
CA ARG A 19 2.80 4.10 1.70
C ARG A 19 2.64 5.49 2.32
N HIS A 20 1.86 6.36 1.70
CA HIS A 20 1.61 7.70 2.23
C HIS A 20 0.92 7.67 3.60
N ALA A 21 -0.04 6.76 3.80
CA ALA A 21 -0.69 6.59 5.10
C ALA A 21 0.31 6.09 6.16
N GLN A 22 1.21 5.17 5.80
CA GLN A 22 2.24 4.65 6.70
C GLN A 22 3.23 5.74 7.12
N GLU A 23 3.70 6.55 6.16
CA GLU A 23 4.58 7.70 6.36
C GLU A 23 3.92 8.73 7.28
N GLY A 24 2.69 9.15 6.96
CA GLY A 24 1.95 10.11 7.79
C GLY A 24 1.67 9.60 9.20
N ALA A 25 1.38 8.30 9.36
CA ALA A 25 1.26 7.70 10.69
C ALA A 25 2.59 7.74 11.45
N MET A 26 3.72 7.46 10.80
CA MET A 26 5.03 7.53 11.46
C MET A 26 5.40 8.97 11.84
N GLU A 27 5.14 9.95 10.97
CA GLU A 27 5.33 11.37 11.28
C GLU A 27 4.48 11.80 12.49
N LEU A 28 3.21 11.39 12.54
CA LEU A 28 2.36 11.67 13.70
C LEU A 28 2.86 10.98 14.96
N ALA A 29 3.40 9.76 14.87
CA ALA A 29 4.00 9.07 16.00
C ALA A 29 5.21 9.84 16.55
N ILE A 30 6.07 10.37 15.67
CA ILE A 30 7.26 11.16 16.04
C ILE A 30 6.83 12.51 16.63
N HIS A 31 6.01 13.27 15.92
CA HIS A 31 5.69 14.65 16.29
C HIS A 31 4.70 14.75 17.45
N ARG A 32 3.79 13.79 17.62
CA ARG A 32 2.85 13.77 18.75
C ARG A 32 3.29 12.86 19.89
N SER A 33 4.38 12.09 19.71
CA SER A 33 4.83 11.08 20.68
C SER A 33 3.73 10.09 21.09
N ASP A 34 2.76 9.81 20.20
CA ASP A 34 1.65 8.90 20.46
C ASP A 34 1.91 7.55 19.77
N ASN A 35 2.19 6.54 20.61
CA ASN A 35 2.54 5.19 20.15
C ASN A 35 1.40 4.50 19.37
N ARG A 36 0.15 4.98 19.46
CA ARG A 36 -0.96 4.45 18.64
C ARG A 36 -0.71 4.68 17.16
N PHE A 37 -0.10 5.81 16.78
CA PHE A 37 0.24 6.05 15.37
C PHE A 37 1.35 5.12 14.88
N ARG A 38 2.28 4.71 15.75
CA ARG A 38 3.29 3.69 15.41
C ARG A 38 2.63 2.33 15.12
N ILE A 39 1.67 1.93 15.96
CA ILE A 39 0.87 0.71 15.73
C ILE A 39 0.12 0.78 14.40
N ILE A 40 -0.49 1.93 14.08
CA ILE A 40 -1.16 2.14 12.79
C ILE A 40 -0.17 2.00 11.62
N SER A 41 1.01 2.60 11.71
CA SER A 41 2.06 2.47 10.69
C SER A 41 2.46 1.01 10.45
N GLU A 42 2.66 0.24 11.52
CA GLU A 42 2.97 -1.19 11.43
C GLU A 42 1.82 -2.00 10.79
N GLN A 43 0.56 -1.69 11.11
CA GLN A 43 -0.61 -2.34 10.50
C GLN A 43 -0.75 -2.03 9.00
N LEU A 44 -0.44 -0.80 8.58
CA LEU A 44 -0.46 -0.39 7.18
C LEU A 44 0.63 -1.12 6.39
N LYS A 45 1.82 -1.30 6.99
CA LYS A 45 2.89 -2.11 6.40
C LYS A 45 2.45 -3.56 6.16
N VAL A 46 1.88 -4.20 7.18
CA VAL A 46 1.36 -5.58 7.05
C VAL A 46 0.26 -5.67 5.99
N SER A 47 -0.60 -4.66 5.88
CA SER A 47 -1.64 -4.61 4.85
C SER A 47 -1.02 -4.56 3.44
N ALA A 48 0.02 -3.75 3.23
CA ALA A 48 0.74 -3.69 1.96
C ALA A 48 1.42 -5.03 1.61
N GLU A 49 2.02 -5.71 2.58
CA GLU A 49 2.61 -7.04 2.39
C GLU A 49 1.56 -8.09 1.97
N ARG A 50 0.39 -8.08 2.60
CA ARG A 50 -0.72 -8.98 2.23
C ARG A 50 -1.21 -8.74 0.82
N ILE A 51 -1.34 -7.47 0.43
CA ILE A 51 -1.74 -7.08 -0.92
C ILE A 51 -0.69 -7.53 -1.95
N ASN A 52 0.60 -7.35 -1.66
CA ASN A 52 1.68 -7.87 -2.50
C ASN A 52 1.59 -9.39 -2.68
N MET A 53 1.32 -10.14 -1.61
CA MET A 53 1.15 -11.60 -1.68
C MET A 53 -0.03 -11.97 -2.58
N VAL A 54 -1.19 -11.30 -2.42
CA VAL A 54 -2.37 -11.54 -3.28
C VAL A 54 -2.03 -11.24 -4.74
N ALA A 55 -1.39 -10.11 -5.02
CA ALA A 55 -0.99 -9.74 -6.38
C ALA A 55 0.04 -10.70 -6.99
N ALA A 56 0.95 -11.26 -6.19
CA ALA A 56 1.90 -12.27 -6.63
C ALA A 56 1.25 -13.63 -6.93
N THR A 57 0.16 -13.96 -6.22
CA THR A 57 -0.63 -15.18 -6.44
C THR A 57 -1.73 -15.02 -7.50
N ALA A 58 -2.07 -13.78 -7.86
CA ALA A 58 -3.03 -13.51 -8.92
C ALA A 58 -2.43 -13.90 -10.28
N PRO A 59 -3.24 -14.45 -11.21
CA PRO A 59 -2.78 -14.75 -12.56
C PRO A 59 -2.17 -13.49 -13.17
N THR A 60 -1.06 -13.66 -13.88
CA THR A 60 0.04 -12.72 -14.23
C THR A 60 -0.33 -11.40 -14.93
N ARG A 61 -1.61 -11.01 -14.99
CA ARG A 61 -2.11 -9.76 -15.58
C ARG A 61 -1.85 -8.50 -14.76
N LEU A 62 -1.65 -8.60 -13.45
CA LEU A 62 -1.43 -7.41 -12.59
C LEU A 62 -0.02 -6.82 -12.66
N VAL A 63 0.98 -7.60 -13.09
CA VAL A 63 2.40 -7.22 -13.02
C VAL A 63 2.98 -6.77 -14.38
N ARG A 64 2.24 -6.97 -15.48
CA ARG A 64 2.62 -6.50 -16.82
C ARG A 64 1.43 -5.83 -17.52
N GLY A 65 1.35 -4.51 -17.34
CA GLY A 65 0.55 -3.58 -18.14
C GLY A 65 1.41 -2.39 -18.52
#